data_AF-A0A6G1FQA9-F1
#
_entry.id   AF-A0A6G1FQA9-F1
#
_cell.length_a   1.000
_cell.length_b   1.000
_cell.length_c   1.000
_cell.angle_alpha   90.00
_cell.angle_beta   90.00
_cell.angle_gamma   90.00
#
_symmetry.space_group_name_H-M   'P 1'
#
loop_
_entity.id
_entity.type
_entity.pdbx_description
1 polymer ?
#
loop_
_entity_poly.entity_id
_entity_poly.type
_entity_poly.pdbx_seq_one_letter_code
_entity_poly.pdbx_strand_id
1 'polypeptide(L)'
;MLLGGDQEPICPCGIENTPFHAESCRTRQRGTATRHDTIRGVLARAMRVAYPSRTIKEEPPFDSRDPTGHRADISVLGPPGETFYDLTVVSVHASSVKARPPLQVLDEAAKAKIAKYRAHGKDFFPLVLSVGGLCELKTAKFYRDLQKNYVGSNFLDGQLSTLLTRYRTRPYLLLN
;
A
#
# COMPACT_ATOMS: atom_id res chain seq x y z
N MET A 1 -30.89 4.01 19.18
CA MET A 1 -29.60 4.01 19.90
C MET A 1 -29.41 2.63 20.51
N LEU A 2 -28.72 1.72 19.82
CA LEU A 2 -28.30 0.41 20.34
C LEU A 2 -26.94 0.10 19.70
N LEU A 3 -25.87 0.58 20.34
CA LEU A 3 -24.49 0.18 20.06
C LEU A 3 -24.12 -0.84 21.15
N GLY A 4 -24.29 -2.12 20.85
CA GLY A 4 -23.94 -3.23 21.73
C GLY A 4 -23.68 -4.46 20.88
N GLY A 5 -22.55 -4.47 20.18
CA GLY A 5 -22.01 -5.65 19.52
C GLY A 5 -20.82 -6.13 20.33
N ASP A 6 -20.85 -7.37 20.80
CA ASP A 6 -19.80 -7.99 21.58
C ASP A 6 -18.50 -8.02 20.76
N GLN A 7 -17.57 -7.15 21.12
CA GLN A 7 -16.20 -7.20 20.59
C GLN A 7 -15.57 -8.49 21.10
N GLU A 8 -15.22 -9.44 20.23
CA GLU A 8 -14.32 -10.52 20.65
C GLU A 8 -13.01 -9.89 21.15
N PRO A 9 -12.71 -9.97 22.46
CA PRO A 9 -11.55 -9.28 23.03
C PRO A 9 -10.24 -9.92 22.56
N ILE A 10 -10.29 -11.17 22.08
CA ILE A 10 -9.13 -11.96 21.69
C ILE A 10 -9.33 -12.44 20.24
N CYS A 11 -8.37 -12.12 19.37
CA CYS A 11 -8.33 -12.63 18.00
C CYS A 11 -8.01 -14.14 18.00
N PRO A 12 -8.44 -14.92 16.99
CA PRO A 12 -8.07 -16.35 16.84
C PRO A 12 -6.56 -16.67 16.86
N CYS A 13 -5.69 -15.67 16.79
CA CYS A 13 -4.24 -15.84 17.00
C CYS A 13 -3.80 -15.77 18.48
N GLY A 14 -4.74 -15.60 19.43
CA GLY A 14 -4.50 -15.56 20.86
C GLY A 14 -4.09 -14.19 21.43
N ILE A 15 -4.13 -13.12 20.64
CA ILE A 15 -3.74 -11.75 21.05
C ILE A 15 -4.98 -10.86 21.14
N GLU A 16 -4.95 -9.88 22.04
CA GLU A 16 -5.98 -8.86 22.18
C GLU A 16 -6.32 -8.20 20.83
N ASN A 17 -7.60 -8.19 20.50
CA ASN A 17 -8.13 -7.68 19.23
C ASN A 17 -8.23 -6.15 19.28
N THR A 18 -7.09 -5.47 19.31
CA THR A 18 -7.03 -4.01 19.24
C THR A 18 -7.22 -3.53 17.78
N PRO A 19 -7.56 -2.24 17.54
CA PRO A 19 -7.66 -1.69 16.19
C PRO A 19 -6.38 -1.83 15.34
N PHE A 20 -5.21 -2.02 15.96
CA PHE A 20 -3.93 -2.20 15.28
C PHE A 20 -3.53 -3.67 15.12
N HIS A 21 -4.19 -4.57 15.84
CA HIS A 21 -3.86 -5.99 15.85
C HIS A 21 -3.96 -6.61 14.43
N ALA A 22 -4.97 -6.19 13.66
CA ALA A 22 -5.18 -6.64 12.29
C ALA A 22 -4.01 -6.34 11.34
N GLU A 23 -3.12 -5.42 11.69
CA GLU A 23 -2.01 -5.00 10.85
C GLU A 23 -0.82 -5.97 10.87
N SER A 24 -0.65 -6.71 11.97
CA SER A 24 0.47 -7.64 12.19
C SER A 24 0.02 -9.09 12.38
N CYS A 25 -1.29 -9.35 12.34
CA CYS A 25 -1.86 -10.66 12.61
C CYS A 25 -1.70 -11.62 11.42
N ARG A 26 -0.93 -12.70 11.63
CA ARG A 26 -0.70 -13.74 10.60
C ARG A 26 -1.96 -14.50 10.21
N THR A 27 -2.90 -14.71 11.13
CA THR A 27 -4.18 -15.37 10.81
C THR A 27 -5.09 -14.50 9.93
N ARG A 28 -4.77 -13.21 9.78
CA ARG A 28 -5.47 -12.25 8.91
C ARG A 28 -4.71 -11.95 7.60
N GLN A 29 -3.80 -12.82 7.17
CA GLN A 29 -2.99 -12.65 5.96
C GLN A 29 -3.82 -12.41 4.68
N ARG A 30 -4.99 -13.06 4.56
CA ARG A 30 -5.94 -12.79 3.44
C ARG A 30 -6.37 -11.32 3.38
N GLY A 31 -6.64 -10.70 4.52
CA GLY A 31 -7.01 -9.27 4.59
C GLY A 31 -5.87 -8.34 4.20
N THR A 32 -4.62 -8.75 4.43
CA THR A 32 -3.43 -7.99 3.99
C THR A 32 -3.29 -8.01 2.48
N ALA A 33 -3.48 -9.17 1.83
CA ALA A 33 -3.47 -9.28 0.37
C ALA A 33 -4.60 -8.47 -0.26
N THR A 34 -5.84 -8.63 0.22
CA THR A 34 -6.99 -7.85 -0.31
C THR A 34 -6.79 -6.34 -0.16
N ARG A 35 -6.23 -5.88 0.95
CA ARG A 35 -5.91 -4.46 1.16
C ARG A 35 -4.91 -3.97 0.11
N HIS A 36 -3.82 -4.70 -0.07
CA HIS A 36 -2.79 -4.37 -1.06
C HIS A 36 -3.39 -4.32 -2.48
N ASP A 37 -4.14 -5.35 -2.88
CA ASP A 37 -4.80 -5.40 -4.19
C ASP A 37 -5.75 -4.23 -4.43
N THR A 38 -6.52 -3.86 -3.40
CA THR A 38 -7.47 -2.76 -3.53
C THR A 38 -6.75 -1.41 -3.63
N ILE A 39 -5.69 -1.19 -2.85
CA ILE A 39 -4.86 0.03 -2.96
C ILE A 39 -4.20 0.11 -4.33
N ARG A 40 -3.64 -1.01 -4.82
CA ARG A 40 -3.07 -1.11 -6.17
C ARG A 40 -4.08 -0.72 -7.23
N GLY A 41 -5.31 -1.25 -7.17
CA GLY A 41 -6.37 -0.91 -8.14
C GLY A 41 -6.78 0.56 -8.10
N VAL A 42 -6.89 1.16 -6.91
CA VAL A 42 -7.16 2.60 -6.75
C VAL A 42 -6.03 3.44 -7.37
N LEU A 43 -4.79 3.09 -7.08
CA LEU A 43 -3.61 3.75 -7.64
C LEU A 43 -3.55 3.63 -9.16
N ALA A 44 -3.71 2.44 -9.71
CA ALA A 44 -3.69 2.21 -11.15
C ALA A 44 -4.81 2.98 -11.86
N ARG A 45 -6.02 3.03 -11.28
CA ARG A 45 -7.11 3.86 -11.79
C ARG A 45 -6.76 5.35 -11.77
N ALA A 46 -6.20 5.84 -10.68
CA ALA A 46 -5.76 7.23 -10.58
C ALA A 46 -4.68 7.56 -11.62
N MET A 47 -3.69 6.68 -11.82
CA MET A 47 -2.65 6.82 -12.83
C MET A 47 -3.23 6.84 -14.25
N ARG A 48 -4.24 6.01 -14.57
CA ARG A 48 -4.90 6.01 -15.89
C ARG A 48 -5.57 7.35 -16.19
N VAL A 49 -6.21 7.96 -15.19
CA VAL A 49 -6.86 9.26 -15.34
C VAL A 49 -5.82 10.38 -15.44
N ALA A 50 -4.80 10.35 -14.58
CA ALA A 50 -3.77 11.38 -14.53
C ALA A 50 -2.82 11.37 -15.74
N TYR A 51 -2.62 10.20 -16.36
CA TYR A 51 -1.69 10.00 -17.46
C TYR A 51 -2.41 9.40 -18.68
N PRO A 52 -3.33 10.13 -19.33
CA PRO A 52 -4.18 9.58 -20.39
C PRO A 52 -3.41 9.11 -21.63
N SER A 53 -2.19 9.63 -21.84
CA SER A 53 -1.30 9.23 -22.95
C SER A 53 -0.35 8.08 -22.61
N ARG A 54 -0.48 7.47 -21.42
CA ARG A 54 0.38 6.37 -20.96
C ARG A 54 -0.40 5.07 -20.82
N THR A 55 0.27 3.96 -21.03
CA THR A 55 -0.31 2.62 -20.81
C THR A 55 -0.02 2.18 -19.39
N ILE A 56 -1.08 1.94 -18.60
CA ILE A 56 -0.98 1.49 -17.21
C ILE A 56 -1.38 0.02 -17.12
N LYS A 57 -0.45 -0.84 -16.69
CA LYS A 57 -0.69 -2.27 -16.47
C LYS A 57 -0.62 -2.60 -14.98
N GLU A 58 -1.58 -3.36 -14.49
CA GLU A 58 -1.53 -3.96 -13.15
C GLU A 58 -0.95 -5.38 -13.30
N GLU A 59 -0.09 -5.81 -12.37
CA GLU A 59 0.65 -7.08 -12.48
C GLU A 59 1.25 -7.30 -13.88
N PRO A 60 2.12 -6.39 -14.36
CA PRO A 60 2.79 -6.57 -15.64
C PRO A 60 3.49 -7.95 -15.71
N PRO A 61 3.66 -8.52 -16.90
CA PRO A 61 4.43 -9.75 -17.06
C PRO A 61 5.85 -9.59 -16.50
N PHE A 62 6.51 -10.71 -16.23
CA PHE A 62 7.91 -10.68 -15.79
C PHE A 62 8.77 -9.89 -16.76
N ASP A 63 9.55 -8.97 -16.21
CA ASP A 63 10.52 -8.20 -17.00
C ASP A 63 11.75 -9.06 -17.20
N SER A 64 12.12 -9.31 -18.46
CA SER A 64 13.31 -10.09 -18.80
C SER A 64 14.62 -9.44 -18.31
N ARG A 65 14.59 -8.15 -17.97
CA ARG A 65 15.70 -7.43 -17.34
C ARG A 65 15.92 -7.84 -15.88
N ASP A 66 14.91 -8.38 -15.21
CA ASP A 66 15.05 -8.87 -13.84
C ASP A 66 15.26 -10.39 -13.81
N PRO A 67 16.52 -10.87 -13.68
CA PRO A 67 16.82 -12.30 -13.66
C PRO A 67 16.28 -13.00 -12.40
N THR A 68 15.85 -12.26 -11.39
CA THR A 68 15.24 -12.82 -10.18
C THR A 68 13.75 -13.14 -10.37
N GLY A 69 13.16 -12.70 -11.48
CA GLY A 69 11.75 -12.89 -11.78
C GLY A 69 10.84 -12.17 -10.78
N HIS A 70 11.24 -11.00 -10.25
CA HIS A 70 10.30 -10.23 -9.45
C HIS A 70 9.29 -9.53 -10.36
N ARG A 71 8.01 -9.64 -9.99
CA ARG A 71 6.92 -8.92 -10.64
C ARG A 71 6.62 -7.65 -9.84
N ALA A 72 6.49 -6.53 -10.53
CA ALA A 72 6.01 -5.29 -9.95
C ALA A 72 4.48 -5.29 -9.87
N ASP A 73 3.90 -4.39 -9.09
CA ASP A 73 2.46 -4.28 -8.94
C ASP A 73 1.81 -3.49 -10.08
N ILE A 74 2.50 -2.44 -10.55
CA ILE A 74 2.03 -1.58 -11.63
C ILE A 74 3.21 -1.25 -12.56
N SER A 75 2.98 -1.20 -13.87
CA SER A 75 3.88 -0.52 -14.80
C SER A 75 3.17 0.62 -15.53
N VAL A 76 3.94 1.68 -15.81
CA VAL A 76 3.53 2.86 -16.54
C VAL A 76 4.43 2.97 -17.77
N LEU A 77 3.92 2.65 -18.95
CA LEU A 77 4.64 2.76 -20.21
C LEU A 77 4.30 4.09 -20.92
N GLY A 78 5.34 4.84 -21.29
CA GLY A 78 5.24 6.07 -22.09
C GLY A 78 6.63 6.67 -22.30
N PRO A 79 6.80 7.83 -22.96
CA PRO A 79 8.11 8.45 -23.07
C PRO A 79 8.68 8.83 -21.68
N PRO A 80 9.96 8.52 -21.37
CA PRO A 80 10.99 7.92 -22.22
C PRO A 80 11.11 6.37 -22.14
N GLY A 81 10.28 5.69 -21.36
CA GLY A 81 10.31 4.23 -21.20
C GLY A 81 9.25 3.72 -20.22
N GLU A 82 9.39 2.48 -19.78
CA GLU A 82 8.48 1.88 -18.80
C GLU A 82 9.00 2.07 -17.38
N THR A 83 8.17 2.64 -16.50
CA THR A 83 8.47 2.75 -15.06
C THR A 83 7.66 1.72 -14.28
N PHE A 84 8.31 1.01 -13.36
CA PHE A 84 7.75 -0.06 -12.55
C PHE A 84 7.57 0.42 -11.12
N TYR A 85 6.39 0.12 -10.56
CA TYR A 85 6.00 0.51 -9.22
C TYR A 85 5.63 -0.73 -8.42
N ASP A 86 6.17 -0.82 -7.22
CA ASP A 86 5.85 -1.91 -6.29
C ASP A 86 5.36 -1.33 -4.97
N LEU A 87 4.16 -1.74 -4.58
CA LEU A 87 3.42 -1.24 -3.44
C LEU A 87 3.78 -2.01 -2.17
N THR A 88 4.12 -1.27 -1.14
CA THR A 88 4.43 -1.81 0.19
C THR A 88 3.61 -1.09 1.24
N VAL A 89 2.79 -1.85 1.96
CA VAL A 89 2.00 -1.34 3.08
C VAL A 89 2.62 -1.85 4.38
N VAL A 90 3.17 -0.95 5.18
CA VAL A 90 3.93 -1.26 6.40
C VAL A 90 3.07 -1.05 7.65
N SER A 91 3.11 -1.98 8.60
CA SER A 91 2.56 -1.72 9.95
C SER A 91 3.64 -1.09 10.81
N VAL A 92 3.53 0.22 11.04
CA VAL A 92 4.46 0.98 11.91
C VAL A 92 4.14 0.81 13.40
N HIS A 93 3.00 0.18 13.72
CA HIS A 93 2.57 -0.13 15.08
C HIS A 93 2.86 -1.57 15.50
N ALA A 94 3.38 -2.39 14.58
CA ALA A 94 3.80 -3.75 14.90
C ALA A 94 4.86 -3.75 16.01
N SER A 95 4.76 -4.69 16.94
CA SER A 95 5.63 -4.76 18.12
C SER A 95 7.13 -4.76 17.79
N SER A 96 7.51 -5.29 16.62
CA SER A 96 8.88 -5.33 16.13
C SER A 96 9.46 -3.97 15.74
N VAL A 97 8.63 -2.97 15.48
CA VAL A 97 9.06 -1.64 14.99
C VAL A 97 8.44 -0.48 15.76
N LYS A 98 7.53 -0.74 16.71
CA LYS A 98 6.80 0.27 17.50
C LYS A 98 7.70 1.26 18.26
N ALA A 99 8.90 0.84 18.65
CA ALA A 99 9.87 1.69 19.35
C ALA A 99 10.68 2.63 18.42
N ARG A 100 10.47 2.53 17.10
CA ARG A 100 11.27 3.21 16.09
C ARG A 100 10.49 4.38 15.48
N PRO A 101 11.15 5.46 15.04
CA PRO A 101 10.48 6.53 14.31
C PRO A 101 9.77 6.01 13.05
N PRO A 102 8.45 6.24 12.87
CA PRO A 102 7.70 5.69 11.75
C PRO A 102 8.28 6.01 10.37
N LEU A 103 8.77 7.23 10.17
CA LEU A 103 9.40 7.64 8.90
C LEU A 103 10.69 6.86 8.60
N GLN A 104 11.46 6.48 9.62
CA GLN A 104 12.65 5.66 9.43
C GLN A 104 12.28 4.25 8.95
N VAL A 105 11.21 3.68 9.52
CA VAL A 105 10.70 2.36 9.12
C VAL A 105 10.24 2.37 7.65
N LEU A 106 9.58 3.45 7.22
CA LEU A 106 9.15 3.62 5.83
C LEU A 106 10.33 3.79 4.86
N ASP A 107 11.34 4.56 5.24
CA ASP A 107 12.57 4.74 4.43
C ASP A 107 13.35 3.43 4.26
N GLU A 108 13.46 2.62 5.32
CA GLU A 108 14.08 1.30 5.25
C GLU A 108 13.31 0.35 4.34
N ALA A 109 11.97 0.35 4.41
CA ALA A 109 11.15 -0.45 3.52
C ALA A 109 11.33 -0.03 2.05
N ALA A 110 11.45 1.28 1.77
CA ALA A 110 11.74 1.77 0.43
C ALA A 110 13.12 1.35 -0.06
N LYS A 111 14.16 1.46 0.78
CA LYS A 111 15.53 1.00 0.47
C LYS A 111 15.58 -0.51 0.20
N ALA A 112 14.88 -1.31 1.00
CA ALA A 112 14.79 -2.75 0.80
C ALA A 112 14.14 -3.10 -0.56
N LYS A 113 13.12 -2.34 -0.98
CA LYS A 113 12.49 -2.52 -2.30
C LYS A 113 13.41 -2.11 -3.44
N ILE A 114 14.11 -0.99 -3.32
CA ILE A 114 15.10 -0.57 -4.33
C ILE A 114 16.20 -1.65 -4.48
N ALA A 115 16.67 -2.21 -3.37
CA ALA A 115 17.66 -3.29 -3.39
C ALA A 115 17.09 -4.56 -4.05
N LYS A 116 15.83 -4.92 -3.74
CA LYS A 116 15.12 -6.05 -4.36
C LYS A 116 15.01 -5.89 -5.88
N TYR A 117 14.61 -4.72 -6.36
CA TYR A 117 14.40 -4.43 -7.78
C TYR A 117 15.61 -3.73 -8.44
N ARG A 118 16.83 -3.97 -7.94
CA ARG A 118 18.05 -3.30 -8.42
C ARG A 118 18.28 -3.42 -9.93
N ALA A 119 17.80 -4.50 -10.54
CA ALA A 119 17.92 -4.77 -11.97
C ALA A 119 17.20 -3.73 -12.85
N HIS A 120 16.13 -3.11 -12.33
CA HIS A 120 15.39 -2.06 -13.03
C HIS A 120 16.05 -0.67 -12.90
N GLY A 121 17.01 -0.50 -11.98
CA GLY A 121 17.72 0.75 -11.78
C GLY A 121 16.80 1.96 -11.61
N LYS A 122 16.96 2.96 -12.49
CA LYS A 122 16.16 4.21 -12.48
C LYS A 122 14.70 4.02 -12.90
N ASP A 123 14.38 2.91 -13.56
CA ASP A 123 13.05 2.61 -14.07
C ASP A 123 12.15 2.02 -12.97
N PHE A 124 12.63 1.92 -11.73
CA PHE A 124 11.86 1.43 -10.59
C PHE A 124 11.59 2.49 -9.54
N PHE A 125 10.37 2.47 -9.00
CA PHE A 125 9.91 3.37 -7.95
C PHE A 125 9.15 2.62 -6.85
N PRO A 126 9.65 2.60 -5.60
CA PRO A 126 8.92 1.98 -4.49
C PRO A 126 7.75 2.88 -4.04
N LEU A 127 6.55 2.32 -3.92
CA LEU A 127 5.40 3.00 -3.31
C LEU A 127 5.23 2.48 -1.89
N VAL A 128 5.63 3.27 -0.89
CA VAL A 128 5.65 2.84 0.51
C VAL A 128 4.76 3.72 1.37
N LEU A 129 3.74 3.11 1.98
CA LEU A 129 2.88 3.75 2.95
C LEU A 129 2.66 2.86 4.18
N SER A 130 2.27 3.47 5.29
CA SER A 130 1.82 2.76 6.47
C SER A 130 0.35 2.39 6.36
N VAL A 131 -0.11 1.42 7.15
CA VAL A 131 -1.54 1.13 7.28
C VAL A 131 -2.33 2.35 7.78
N GLY A 132 -1.69 3.24 8.55
CA GLY A 132 -2.28 4.50 9.02
C GLY A 132 -2.26 5.64 7.99
N GLY A 133 -1.77 5.41 6.76
CA GLY A 133 -1.72 6.42 5.69
C GLY A 133 -0.48 7.32 5.71
N LEU A 134 0.48 7.08 6.61
CA LEU A 134 1.75 7.79 6.57
C LEU A 134 2.57 7.32 5.37
N CYS A 135 3.04 8.23 4.53
CA CYS A 135 3.80 7.89 3.33
C CYS A 135 5.30 8.14 3.51
N GLU A 136 6.12 7.32 2.85
CA GLU A 136 7.52 7.68 2.60
C GLU A 136 7.59 8.97 1.76
N LEU A 137 8.66 9.76 1.88
CA LEU A 137 8.75 11.10 1.31
C LEU A 137 8.57 11.14 -0.22
N LYS A 138 9.25 10.26 -0.97
CA LYS A 138 9.10 10.15 -2.43
C LYS A 138 7.70 9.66 -2.79
N THR A 139 7.17 8.70 -2.04
CA THR A 139 5.79 8.22 -2.19
C THR A 139 4.78 9.35 -2.00
N ALA A 140 4.96 10.19 -0.98
CA ALA A 140 4.13 11.37 -0.74
C ALA A 140 4.23 12.39 -1.87
N LYS A 141 5.42 12.60 -2.43
CA LYS A 141 5.62 13.46 -3.60
C LYS A 141 4.90 12.90 -4.83
N PHE A 142 5.06 11.60 -5.09
CA PHE A 142 4.35 10.89 -6.15
C PHE A 142 2.84 11.08 -6.01
N TYR A 143 2.28 10.88 -4.81
CA TYR A 143 0.85 11.09 -4.57
C TYR A 143 0.40 12.51 -4.88
N ARG A 144 1.14 13.53 -4.41
CA ARG A 144 0.81 14.94 -4.70
C ARG A 144 0.84 15.24 -6.19
N ASP A 145 1.81 14.70 -6.92
CA ASP A 145 1.91 14.91 -8.37
C ASP A 145 0.81 14.14 -9.13
N LEU A 146 0.43 12.96 -8.65
CA LEU A 146 -0.72 12.22 -9.17
C LEU A 146 -2.02 12.99 -8.98
N GLN A 147 -2.23 13.56 -7.79
CA GLN A 147 -3.42 14.35 -7.45
C GLN A 147 -3.59 15.60 -8.30
N LYS A 148 -2.51 16.33 -8.60
CA LYS A 148 -2.56 17.53 -9.44
C LYS A 148 -3.14 17.24 -10.83
N ASN A 149 -2.91 16.03 -11.33
CA ASN A 149 -3.32 15.61 -12.66
C ASN A 149 -4.62 14.77 -12.62
N TYR A 150 -5.12 14.45 -11.43
CA TYR A 150 -6.34 13.69 -11.24
C TYR A 150 -7.55 14.62 -11.09
N VAL A 151 -8.53 14.50 -11.99
CA VAL A 151 -9.80 15.25 -11.88
C VAL A 151 -10.53 14.76 -10.62
N GLY A 152 -10.54 15.60 -9.58
CA GLY A 152 -11.07 15.25 -8.25
C GLY A 152 -9.98 14.83 -7.26
N SER A 153 -8.91 15.61 -7.10
CA SER A 153 -7.79 15.35 -6.16
C SER A 153 -8.23 14.94 -4.74
N ASN A 154 -9.24 15.60 -4.18
CA ASN A 154 -9.82 15.29 -2.85
C ASN A 154 -10.45 13.90 -2.78
N PHE A 155 -10.86 13.34 -3.93
CA PHE A 155 -11.48 12.02 -4.02
C PHE A 155 -10.48 10.90 -3.84
N LEU A 156 -9.23 11.06 -4.32
CA LEU A 156 -8.19 10.04 -4.14
C LEU A 156 -7.78 9.90 -2.67
N ASP A 157 -7.60 11.02 -1.97
CA ASP A 157 -7.31 11.03 -0.53
C ASP A 157 -8.48 10.48 0.28
N GLY A 158 -9.71 10.91 -0.05
CA GLY A 158 -10.91 10.39 0.58
C GLY A 158 -11.06 8.87 0.39
N GLN A 159 -10.81 8.36 -0.81
CA GLN A 159 -10.86 6.92 -1.10
C GLN A 159 -9.79 6.13 -0.34
N LEU A 160 -8.52 6.56 -0.40
CA LEU A 160 -7.43 5.86 0.27
C LEU A 160 -7.60 5.91 1.79
N SER A 161 -7.96 7.07 2.36
CA SER A 161 -8.21 7.22 3.79
C SER A 161 -9.38 6.37 4.28
N THR A 162 -10.50 6.38 3.54
CA THR A 162 -11.67 5.53 3.84
C THR A 162 -11.31 4.06 3.78
N LEU A 163 -10.53 3.65 2.77
CA LEU A 163 -10.12 2.29 2.57
C LEU A 163 -9.19 1.80 3.68
N LEU A 164 -8.14 2.56 3.99
CA LEU A 164 -7.19 2.24 5.06
C LEU A 164 -7.91 2.15 6.41
N THR A 165 -8.81 3.09 6.69
CA THR A 165 -9.65 3.07 7.89
C THR A 165 -10.53 1.83 7.95
N ARG A 166 -11.24 1.49 6.86
CA ARG A 166 -12.06 0.28 6.77
C ARG A 166 -11.25 -0.97 7.03
N TYR A 167 -10.06 -1.12 6.44
CA TYR A 167 -9.24 -2.32 6.68
C TYR A 167 -8.72 -2.42 8.12
N ARG A 168 -8.61 -1.29 8.82
CA ARG A 168 -8.19 -1.24 10.22
C ARG A 168 -9.34 -1.54 11.19
N THR A 169 -10.53 -1.02 10.91
CA THR A 169 -11.69 -1.15 11.81
C THR A 169 -12.55 -2.37 11.51
N ARG A 170 -12.64 -2.82 10.25
CA ARG A 170 -13.50 -3.94 9.86
C ARG A 170 -13.22 -5.24 10.63
N PRO A 171 -11.96 -5.66 10.86
CA PRO A 171 -11.68 -6.88 11.64
C PRO A 171 -11.96 -6.73 13.15
N TYR A 172 -12.07 -5.49 13.63
CA TYR A 172 -12.49 -5.17 14.99
C TYR A 172 -14.02 -5.11 15.12
N LEU A 173 -14.72 -4.74 14.04
CA LEU A 173 -16.17 -4.56 14.02
C LEU A 173 -16.96 -5.77 13.49
N LEU A 174 -16.35 -6.66 12.69
CA LEU A 174 -17.03 -7.78 12.01
C LEU A 174 -16.74 -9.16 12.62
N LEU A 175 -16.61 -9.24 13.94
CA LEU A 175 -16.89 -10.49 14.66
C LEU A 175 -18.31 -10.43 15.28
N ASN A 176 -19.21 -9.70 14.61
CA ASN A 176 -20.65 -9.66 14.85
C ASN A 176 -21.37 -10.33 13.68
#